data_AF-B5W618-F1
#
_entry.id   AF-B5W618-F1
#
_cell.length_a   1.000
_cell.length_b   1.000
_cell.length_c   1.000
_cell.angle_alpha   90.00
_cell.angle_beta   90.00
_cell.angle_gamma   90.00
#
_symmetry.space_group_name_H-M   'P 1'
#
loop_
_entity.id
_entity.type
_entity.pdbx_description
1 polymer ?
#
loop_
_entity_poly.entity_id
_entity_poly.type
_entity_poly.pdbx_seq_one_letter_code
_entity_poly.pdbx_strand_id
1 'polypeptide(L)'
;MQNIRLATHIGEDGILKVQMPSEVKNTELEVLVLFQATTPPRQEKATKHPKWLSDFFEKTWGSCADAPIIIDEEGVSAELDDPPEELFATR
;
A
#
# COMPACT_ATOMS: atom_id res chain seq x y z
N MET A 1 25.79 24.51 -9.37
CA MET A 1 25.03 23.35 -8.85
C MET A 1 24.47 22.59 -10.03
N GLN A 2 24.82 21.31 -10.18
CA GLN A 2 24.30 20.43 -11.23
C GLN A 2 23.52 19.30 -10.56
N ASN A 3 22.28 19.06 -10.99
CA ASN A 3 21.46 17.97 -10.46
C ASN A 3 21.55 16.75 -11.37
N ILE A 4 22.00 15.62 -10.83
CA ILE A 4 22.04 14.33 -11.53
C ILE A 4 20.93 13.46 -10.94
N ARG A 5 19.92 13.11 -11.73
CA ARG A 5 18.87 12.16 -11.33
C ARG A 5 19.34 10.74 -11.62
N LEU A 6 19.65 9.99 -10.56
CA LEU A 6 20.11 8.61 -10.66
C LEU A 6 18.97 7.64 -10.33
N ALA A 7 18.66 6.73 -11.26
CA ALA A 7 17.73 5.62 -11.04
C ALA A 7 18.53 4.32 -10.96
N THR A 8 18.80 3.84 -9.74
CA THR A 8 19.65 2.67 -9.50
C THR A 8 19.03 1.77 -8.45
N HIS A 9 19.20 0.46 -8.63
CA HIS A 9 18.82 -0.55 -7.65
C HIS A 9 19.96 -0.78 -6.67
N ILE A 10 19.66 -0.69 -5.37
CA ILE A 10 20.59 -1.05 -4.29
C ILE A 10 20.49 -2.56 -4.08
N GLY A 11 21.61 -3.27 -4.22
CA GLY A 11 21.67 -4.72 -4.03
C GLY A 11 21.64 -5.13 -2.56
N GLU A 12 21.84 -6.42 -2.30
CA GLU A 12 21.94 -6.98 -0.94
C GLU A 12 23.12 -6.40 -0.14
N ASP A 13 24.09 -5.79 -0.83
CA ASP A 13 25.23 -5.09 -0.23
C ASP A 13 24.86 -3.75 0.42
N GLY A 14 23.69 -3.18 0.09
CA GLY A 14 23.24 -1.90 0.62
C GLY A 14 24.01 -0.68 0.06
N ILE A 15 24.83 -0.86 -0.99
CA ILE A 15 25.73 0.19 -1.48
C ILE A 15 25.14 0.90 -2.71
N LEU A 16 24.94 2.22 -2.59
CA LEU A 16 24.63 3.08 -3.73
C LEU A 16 25.92 3.46 -4.49
N LYS A 17 26.04 3.03 -5.75
CA LYS A 17 27.18 3.37 -6.62
C LYS A 17 26.84 4.57 -7.51
N VAL A 18 27.53 5.69 -7.31
CA VAL A 18 27.41 6.88 -8.15
C VAL A 18 28.61 6.94 -9.09
N GLN A 19 28.37 6.88 -10.39
CA GLN A 19 29.42 7.04 -11.41
C GLN A 19 29.40 8.45 -11.96
N MET A 20 30.52 9.16 -11.83
CA MET A 20 30.66 10.51 -12.37
C MET A 20 30.99 10.45 -13.88
N PRO A 21 30.41 11.33 -14.70
CA PRO A 21 30.74 11.40 -16.11
C PRO A 21 32.19 11.82 -16.32
N SER A 22 32.76 11.44 -17.46
CA SER A 22 34.16 11.67 -17.78
C SER A 22 34.57 13.14 -17.88
N GLU A 23 33.61 14.06 -17.99
CA GLU A 23 33.86 15.50 -17.95
C GLU A 23 34.29 15.99 -16.57
N VAL A 24 33.93 15.29 -15.49
CA VAL A 24 34.21 15.71 -14.11
C VAL A 24 35.36 14.88 -13.55
N LYS A 25 36.59 15.21 -13.96
CA LYS A 25 37.83 14.57 -13.51
C LYS A 25 38.66 15.54 -12.70
N ASN A 26 39.32 15.03 -11.65
CA ASN A 26 40.27 15.79 -10.81
C ASN A 26 39.69 17.14 -10.31
N THR A 27 38.45 17.12 -9.82
CA THR A 27 37.73 18.31 -9.34
C THR A 27 37.17 18.01 -7.97
N GLU A 28 37.25 18.98 -7.05
CA GLU A 28 36.59 18.91 -5.74
C GLU A 28 35.09 19.17 -5.91
N LEU A 29 34.27 18.28 -5.35
CA LEU A 29 32.82 18.32 -5.50
C LEU A 29 32.14 18.21 -4.14
N GLU A 30 31.19 19.09 -3.88
CA GLU A 30 30.24 18.97 -2.79
C GLU A 30 28.98 18.26 -3.31
N VAL A 31 28.58 17.16 -2.66
CA VAL A 31 27.48 16.30 -3.12
C VAL A 31 26.39 16.25 -2.06
N LEU A 32 25.16 16.60 -2.45
CA LEU A 32 23.96 16.44 -1.64
C LEU A 32 23.14 15.26 -2.18
N VAL A 33 22.91 14.25 -1.34
CA VAL A 33 22.15 13.05 -1.72
C VAL A 33 20.73 13.14 -1.18
N LEU A 34 19.75 13.30 -2.07
CA LEU A 34 18.33 13.14 -1.77
C LEU A 34 17.87 11.79 -2.30
N PHE A 35 17.44 10.89 -1.41
CA PHE A 35 16.94 9.57 -1.81
C PHE A 35 15.44 9.48 -1.59
N GLN A 36 14.74 8.87 -2.54
CA GLN A 36 13.33 8.50 -2.45
C GLN A 36 13.22 7.04 -2.90
N ALA A 37 12.63 6.19 -2.05
CA ALA A 37 12.37 4.81 -2.42
C ALA A 37 11.40 4.80 -3.61
N THR A 38 11.85 4.28 -4.75
CA THR A 38 11.06 4.17 -5.99
C THR A 38 10.43 2.80 -6.18
N THR A 39 10.60 1.89 -5.22
CA THR A 39 9.74 0.73 -5.14
C THR A 39 8.30 1.27 -5.22
N PRO A 40 7.45 0.81 -6.16
CA PRO A 40 6.02 0.87 -5.86
C PRO A 40 5.93 0.23 -4.48
N PRO A 41 5.25 0.83 -3.49
CA PRO A 41 5.10 0.21 -2.20
C PRO A 41 4.72 -1.22 -2.53
N ARG A 42 5.65 -2.15 -2.24
CA ARG A 42 5.31 -3.56 -2.30
C ARG A 42 4.02 -3.60 -1.52
N GLN A 43 3.04 -4.29 -2.06
CA GLN A 43 1.84 -4.65 -1.36
C GLN A 43 2.27 -5.49 -0.12
N GLU A 44 2.91 -4.84 0.84
CA GLU A 44 3.22 -5.21 2.22
C GLU A 44 2.28 -4.38 3.12
N LYS A 45 1.15 -3.96 2.56
CA LYS A 45 -0.10 -4.48 3.04
C LYS A 45 -0.81 -5.10 1.84
N ALA A 46 -0.36 -6.30 1.42
CA ALA A 46 -1.33 -7.34 1.19
C ALA A 46 -2.12 -7.35 2.49
N THR A 47 -3.23 -6.62 2.46
CA THR A 47 -4.18 -6.55 3.52
C THR A 47 -4.35 -7.98 4.00
N LYS A 48 -4.37 -8.17 5.32
CA LYS A 48 -4.79 -9.42 5.95
C LYS A 48 -6.27 -9.70 5.67
N HIS A 49 -6.72 -9.47 4.45
CA HIS A 49 -8.04 -9.72 3.95
C HIS A 49 -7.87 -10.77 2.86
N PRO A 50 -8.52 -11.94 2.99
CA PRO A 50 -8.50 -12.93 1.93
C PRO A 50 -8.91 -12.24 0.64
N LYS A 51 -8.08 -12.35 -0.40
CA LYS A 51 -8.38 -11.85 -1.74
C LYS A 51 -9.71 -12.48 -2.14
N TRP A 52 -10.74 -11.66 -2.38
CA TRP A 52 -12.08 -12.17 -2.73
C TRP A 52 -11.95 -13.07 -3.97
N LEU A 53 -12.78 -14.12 -4.03
CA LEU A 53 -12.87 -14.94 -5.23
C LEU A 53 -13.20 -14.05 -6.43
N SER A 54 -12.61 -14.33 -7.60
CA SER A 54 -12.80 -13.53 -8.81
C SER A 54 -14.26 -13.28 -9.12
N ASP A 55 -15.10 -14.27 -8.82
CA ASP A 55 -16.52 -14.30 -9.19
C ASP A 55 -17.44 -13.96 -8.00
N PHE A 56 -16.89 -13.43 -6.91
CA PHE A 56 -17.65 -13.16 -5.68
C PHE A 56 -18.77 -12.15 -5.93
N PHE A 57 -18.50 -11.07 -6.66
CA PHE A 57 -19.48 -10.03 -6.92
C PHE A 57 -20.58 -10.50 -7.88
N GLU A 58 -20.24 -11.23 -8.94
CA GLU A 58 -21.23 -11.79 -9.87
C GLU A 58 -22.20 -12.75 -9.17
N LYS A 59 -21.69 -13.48 -8.17
CA LYS A 59 -22.50 -14.44 -7.40
C LYS A 59 -23.28 -13.81 -6.24
N THR A 60 -22.79 -12.74 -5.63
CA THR A 60 -23.38 -12.13 -4.42
C THR A 60 -24.23 -10.90 -4.72
N TRP A 61 -24.07 -10.29 -5.89
CA TRP A 61 -24.91 -9.20 -6.33
C TRP A 61 -26.38 -9.63 -6.37
N GLY A 62 -27.22 -8.90 -5.65
CA GLY A 62 -28.65 -9.23 -5.55
C GLY A 62 -28.98 -10.34 -4.54
N SER A 63 -28.05 -10.78 -3.68
CA SER A 63 -28.35 -11.76 -2.63
C SER A 63 -29.46 -11.32 -1.65
N CYS A 64 -29.77 -10.02 -1.58
CA CYS A 64 -30.86 -9.48 -0.78
C CYS A 64 -32.08 -9.08 -1.63
N ALA A 65 -32.19 -9.54 -2.88
CA ALA A 65 -33.34 -9.21 -3.74
C ALA A 65 -34.66 -9.74 -3.17
N ASP A 66 -34.63 -10.92 -2.54
CA ASP A 66 -35.81 -11.55 -1.92
C ASP A 66 -36.14 -10.97 -0.53
N ALA A 67 -35.23 -10.19 0.06
CA ALA A 67 -35.36 -9.58 1.38
C ALA A 67 -34.81 -8.15 1.34
N PRO A 68 -35.56 -7.19 0.76
CA PRO A 68 -35.11 -5.82 0.63
C PRO A 68 -34.86 -5.20 1.99
N ILE A 69 -33.75 -4.46 2.12
CA ILE A 69 -33.41 -3.74 3.33
C ILE A 69 -34.33 -2.52 3.43
N ILE A 70 -35.24 -2.53 4.40
CA ILE A 70 -36.15 -1.41 4.69
C ILE A 70 -35.52 -0.60 5.82
N ILE A 71 -35.39 0.72 5.60
CA ILE A 71 -34.96 1.65 6.65
C ILE A 71 -36.23 2.13 7.36
N ASP A 72 -36.40 1.73 8.62
CA ASP A 72 -37.47 2.23 9.48
C ASP A 72 -37.09 3.58 10.13
N GLU A 73 -37.99 4.15 10.94
CA GLU A 73 -37.75 5.42 11.63
C GLU A 73 -36.77 5.29 12.83
N GLU A 74 -36.44 4.07 13.24
CA GLU A 74 -35.57 3.77 14.38
C GLU A 74 -34.08 3.77 13.98
N GLY A 75 -33.78 3.63 12.68
CA GLY A 75 -32.42 3.75 12.14
C GLY A 75 -31.53 2.55 12.48
N VAL A 76 -30.21 2.73 12.42
CA VAL A 76 -29.26 1.67 12.82
C VAL A 76 -29.02 1.80 14.32
N SER A 77 -29.26 0.72 15.08
CA SER A 77 -29.01 0.70 16.52
C SER A 77 -27.54 0.99 16.80
N ALA A 78 -27.27 1.98 17.66
CA ALA A 78 -25.92 2.34 18.08
C ALA A 78 -25.20 1.21 18.84
N GLU A 79 -25.94 0.22 19.34
CA GLU A 79 -25.39 -0.98 20.00
C GLU A 79 -24.69 -1.93 19.00
N LEU A 80 -24.92 -1.76 17.69
CA LEU A 80 -24.24 -2.55 16.63
C LEU A 80 -22.91 -1.92 16.18
N ASP A 81 -22.65 -0.66 16.56
CA ASP A 81 -21.37 0.03 16.29
C ASP A 81 -20.29 -0.35 17.32
N ASP A 82 -20.67 -1.01 18.41
CA ASP A 82 -19.70 -1.57 19.35
C ASP A 82 -18.89 -2.68 18.65
N PRO A 83 -17.54 -2.60 18.67
CA PRO A 83 -16.72 -3.65 18.07
C PRO A 83 -17.05 -4.97 18.77
N PRO A 84 -17.25 -6.07 18.03
CA PRO A 84 -17.54 -7.36 18.66
C PRO A 84 -16.26 -7.88 19.31
N GLU A 85 -15.97 -7.40 20.52
CA GLU A 85 -14.72 -7.70 21.24
C GLU A 85 -14.57 -9.21 21.51
N GLU A 86 -15.64 -9.99 21.37
CA GLU A 86 -15.65 -11.43 21.68
C GLU A 86 -15.75 -12.37 20.46
N LEU A 87 -16.10 -11.90 19.25
CA LEU A 87 -16.34 -12.80 18.10
C LEU A 87 -15.06 -13.23 17.36
N PHE A 88 -13.98 -12.46 17.46
CA PHE A 88 -12.69 -12.76 16.81
C PHE A 88 -11.58 -13.10 17.81
N ALA A 89 -11.93 -13.40 19.07
CA ALA A 89 -11.01 -13.92 20.06
C ALA A 89 -10.54 -15.33 19.63
N THR A 90 -9.39 -15.36 18.95
CA THR A 90 -8.67 -16.56 18.53
C THR A 90 -8.58 -17.58 19.68
N ARG A 91 -9.16 -18.77 19.48
CA ARG A 91 -8.79 -19.97 20.25
C ARG A 91 -7.80 -20.79 19.44
#